data_AF-A0A936XZ21-F1
#
_entry.id   AF-A0A936XZ21-F1
#
_cell.length_a   1.000
_cell.length_b   1.000
_cell.length_c   1.000
_cell.angle_alpha   90.00
_cell.angle_beta   90.00
_cell.angle_gamma   90.00
#
_symmetry.space_group_name_H-M   'P 1'
#
loop_
_entity.id
_entity.type
_entity.pdbx_description
1 polymer ?
#
loop_
_entity_poly.entity_id
_entity_poly.type
_entity_poly.pdbx_seq_one_letter_code
_entity_poly.pdbx_strand_id
1 'polypeptide(L)'
;MKTSFRLLFLPLLLATCAVLMCCNGKGKKEPVAPPKDTLIVPVKRTEKVTKAPFFFEAGIQVNKRPGKLSKGVQVRELEAGTVVVAHFYGPYNMMPQGYDAIKEWMKFNKKSAAGAPYEIYVSDPIDKNGKPLDPYKVQTDIVFPVK
;
A
#
# COMPACT_ATOMS: atom_id res chain seq x y z
N MET A 1 48.40 -38.62 -24.46
CA MET A 1 48.74 -37.76 -25.61
C MET A 1 48.60 -36.31 -25.16
N LYS A 2 49.71 -35.55 -25.21
CA LYS A 2 49.84 -34.14 -24.79
C LYS A 2 49.52 -33.21 -25.98
N THR A 3 48.95 -32.04 -25.71
CA THR A 3 49.01 -30.75 -26.47
C THR A 3 47.97 -29.84 -25.80
N SER A 4 48.26 -28.87 -24.94
CA SER A 4 49.21 -27.74 -24.95
C SER A 4 48.96 -26.78 -26.10
N PHE A 5 48.11 -25.77 -25.85
CA PHE A 5 48.10 -24.51 -26.59
C PHE A 5 48.21 -23.37 -25.56
N ARG A 6 49.23 -22.54 -25.75
CA ARG A 6 49.73 -21.48 -24.85
C ARG A 6 49.83 -20.20 -25.70
N LEU A 7 49.80 -19.04 -25.04
CA LEU A 7 50.06 -17.65 -25.52
C LEU A 7 48.88 -16.97 -26.24
N LEU A 8 48.43 -15.74 -25.89
CA LEU A 8 49.07 -14.50 -25.38
C LEU A 8 48.19 -13.87 -24.25
N PHE A 9 48.61 -13.33 -23.09
CA PHE A 9 49.50 -12.20 -22.72
C PHE A 9 49.21 -10.88 -23.49
N LEU A 10 48.37 -9.96 -22.99
CA LEU A 10 48.65 -8.77 -22.12
C LEU A 10 48.11 -7.49 -22.86
N PRO A 11 47.81 -6.28 -22.30
CA PRO A 11 47.71 -5.80 -20.92
C PRO A 11 46.41 -5.06 -20.51
N LEU A 12 46.33 -4.89 -19.20
CA LEU A 12 45.59 -3.92 -18.38
C LEU A 12 46.06 -2.46 -18.64
N LEU A 13 45.28 -1.46 -18.20
CA LEU A 13 45.51 0.00 -18.19
C LEU A 13 45.26 0.79 -19.48
N LEU A 14 44.14 1.52 -19.51
CA LEU A 14 44.09 3.00 -19.54
C LEU A 14 42.63 3.45 -19.75
N ALA A 15 41.89 3.63 -18.66
CA ALA A 15 40.69 4.48 -18.64
C ALA A 15 40.37 4.95 -17.22
N THR A 16 41.39 5.32 -16.45
CA THR A 16 41.25 6.25 -15.32
C THR A 16 41.14 7.65 -15.89
N CYS A 17 39.94 8.03 -16.31
CA CYS A 17 39.58 9.44 -16.49
C CYS A 17 38.64 9.83 -15.33
N ALA A 18 39.22 9.92 -14.14
CA ALA A 18 38.67 10.80 -13.12
C ALA A 18 38.98 12.23 -13.57
N VAL A 19 37.97 13.10 -13.58
CA VAL A 19 37.99 14.46 -13.01
C VAL A 19 36.78 15.24 -13.53
N LEU A 20 35.81 15.35 -12.62
CA LEU A 20 35.06 16.54 -12.24
C LEU A 20 34.11 17.27 -13.21
N MET A 21 32.99 17.66 -12.58
CA MET A 21 32.07 18.76 -12.89
C MET A 21 30.97 18.48 -13.91
N CYS A 22 29.89 17.84 -13.43
CA CYS A 22 28.53 18.26 -13.77
C CYS A 22 27.54 17.87 -12.66
N CYS A 23 27.83 18.27 -11.42
CA CYS A 23 26.77 18.43 -10.42
C CYS A 23 26.12 19.78 -10.68
N ASN A 24 25.09 19.83 -11.52
CA ASN A 24 24.16 20.94 -11.50
C ASN A 24 22.72 20.43 -11.56
N GLY A 25 21.95 20.84 -10.56
CA GLY A 25 20.82 20.09 -10.03
C GLY A 25 19.56 20.13 -10.89
N LYS A 26 18.69 19.15 -10.62
CA LYS A 26 17.34 19.41 -10.10
C LYS A 26 17.02 18.28 -9.13
N GLY A 27 17.02 18.58 -7.83
CA GLY A 27 16.48 17.68 -6.82
C GLY A 27 15.07 17.30 -7.24
N LYS A 28 14.82 16.00 -7.42
CA LYS A 28 13.46 15.49 -7.55
C LYS A 28 12.77 15.88 -6.26
N LYS A 29 11.77 16.77 -6.37
CA LYS A 29 10.94 17.18 -5.25
C LYS A 29 10.44 15.91 -4.56
N GLU A 30 10.79 15.81 -3.29
CA GLU A 30 10.15 14.91 -2.33
C GLU A 30 8.63 15.05 -2.53
N PRO A 31 7.87 13.94 -2.59
CA PRO A 31 6.43 14.03 -2.82
C PRO A 31 5.81 14.92 -1.75
N VAL A 32 5.24 16.03 -2.21
CA VAL A 32 4.54 17.02 -1.39
C VAL A 32 3.50 16.27 -0.58
N ALA A 33 3.57 16.41 0.76
CA ALA A 33 2.59 15.85 1.67
C ALA A 33 1.16 16.23 1.20
N PRO A 34 0.21 15.28 1.17
CA PRO A 34 -1.11 15.54 0.62
C PRO A 34 -1.78 16.71 1.37
N PRO A 35 -2.55 17.57 0.66
CA PRO A 35 -3.25 18.71 1.25
C PRO A 35 -4.16 18.29 2.41
N LYS A 36 -4.38 19.22 3.34
CA LYS A 36 -5.15 19.06 4.59
C LYS A 36 -6.67 19.02 4.35
N ASP A 37 -7.12 18.11 3.50
CA ASP A 37 -8.48 17.60 3.49
C ASP A 37 -8.34 16.09 3.62
N THR A 38 -8.17 15.64 4.85
CA THR A 38 -8.09 14.22 5.19
C THR A 38 -9.42 13.59 4.83
N LEU A 39 -9.50 13.10 3.59
CA LEU A 39 -10.60 12.27 3.15
C LEU A 39 -10.61 11.05 4.06
N ILE A 40 -11.78 10.91 4.65
CA ILE A 40 -12.05 10.09 5.80
C ILE A 40 -12.21 8.67 5.29
N VAL A 41 -11.30 7.80 5.72
CA VAL A 41 -11.30 6.40 5.30
C VAL A 41 -11.95 5.53 6.38
N PRO A 42 -13.16 4.96 6.15
CA PRO A 42 -13.71 3.94 7.03
C PRO A 42 -12.82 2.69 7.03
N VAL A 43 -11.96 2.57 8.04
CA VAL A 43 -11.15 1.36 8.26
C VAL A 43 -12.03 0.25 8.80
N LYS A 44 -12.56 -0.62 7.93
CA LYS A 44 -13.29 -1.83 8.34
C LYS A 44 -12.33 -2.93 8.75
N ARG A 45 -12.00 -3.07 10.04
CA ARG A 45 -11.18 -4.19 10.54
C ARG A 45 -12.07 -5.40 10.79
N THR A 46 -11.75 -6.54 10.17
CA THR A 46 -12.44 -7.81 10.45
C THR A 46 -11.62 -8.63 11.43
N GLU A 47 -12.02 -8.68 12.70
CA GLU A 47 -11.42 -9.65 13.63
C GLU A 47 -11.74 -11.08 13.16
N LYS A 48 -10.85 -12.05 13.45
CA LYS A 48 -10.89 -13.45 12.98
C LYS A 48 -12.18 -14.19 13.41
N VAL A 49 -13.30 -13.85 12.79
CA VAL A 49 -14.62 -14.33 13.17
C VAL A 49 -15.33 -14.75 11.89
N THR A 50 -15.36 -16.06 11.64
CA THR A 50 -16.08 -16.67 10.50
C THR A 50 -17.53 -17.02 10.85
N LYS A 51 -17.97 -16.75 12.08
CA LYS A 51 -19.33 -17.03 12.59
C LYS A 51 -19.82 -15.85 13.42
N ALA A 52 -21.07 -15.44 13.23
CA ALA A 52 -21.65 -14.31 13.96
C ALA A 52 -21.48 -14.44 15.49
N PRO A 53 -21.33 -13.32 16.22
CA PRO A 53 -21.38 -11.93 15.74
C PRO A 53 -20.05 -11.45 15.13
N PHE A 54 -20.12 -10.67 14.05
CA PHE A 54 -18.95 -10.03 13.46
C PHE A 54 -18.65 -8.71 14.16
N PHE A 55 -17.37 -8.42 14.38
CA PHE A 55 -16.90 -7.15 14.92
C PHE A 55 -16.22 -6.34 13.82
N PHE A 56 -16.67 -5.10 13.65
CA PHE A 56 -16.10 -4.14 12.73
C PHE A 56 -15.89 -2.82 13.45
N GLU A 57 -14.72 -2.22 13.23
CA GLU A 57 -14.50 -0.81 13.52
C GLU A 57 -14.69 -0.03 12.21
N ALA A 58 -15.05 1.24 12.30
CA ALA A 58 -15.01 2.18 11.18
C ALA A 58 -14.45 3.49 11.73
N GLY A 59 -13.61 4.15 10.96
CA GLY A 59 -12.81 5.25 11.47
C GLY A 59 -12.53 6.32 10.45
N ILE A 60 -11.80 7.32 10.91
CA ILE A 60 -11.36 8.45 10.14
C ILE A 60 -9.90 8.67 10.52
N GLN A 61 -9.02 8.72 9.53
CA GLN A 61 -7.63 9.08 9.82
C GLN A 61 -7.58 10.54 10.27
N VAL A 62 -6.84 10.81 11.34
CA VAL A 62 -6.64 12.16 11.87
C VAL A 62 -5.15 12.37 12.08
N ASN A 63 -4.68 13.57 11.77
CA ASN A 63 -3.27 13.94 11.94
C ASN A 63 -2.87 14.22 13.40
N LYS A 64 -3.86 14.39 14.29
CA LYS A 64 -3.65 14.59 15.72
C LYS A 64 -4.82 14.02 16.51
N ARG A 65 -4.56 13.59 17.74
CA ARG A 65 -5.60 13.13 18.67
C ARG A 65 -6.60 14.27 18.95
N PRO A 66 -7.91 14.08 18.71
CA PRO A 66 -8.92 15.08 19.07
C PRO A 66 -8.98 15.28 20.59
N GLY A 67 -9.15 16.51 21.05
CA GLY A 67 -9.22 16.84 22.48
C GLY A 67 -10.53 16.40 23.15
N LYS A 68 -11.60 16.22 22.38
CA LYS A 68 -12.91 15.74 22.86
C LYS A 68 -13.46 14.69 21.91
N LEU A 69 -13.98 13.59 22.45
CA LEU A 69 -14.60 12.51 21.71
C LEU A 69 -16.06 12.37 22.13
N SER A 70 -16.92 12.05 21.16
CA SER A 70 -18.30 11.66 21.42
C SER A 70 -18.37 10.28 22.08
N LYS A 71 -19.43 10.01 22.84
CA LYS A 71 -19.64 8.70 23.45
C LYS A 71 -19.69 7.62 22.36
N GLY A 72 -18.93 6.54 22.54
CA GLY A 72 -18.82 5.44 21.57
C GLY A 72 -17.79 5.65 20.46
N VAL A 73 -17.10 6.79 20.44
CA VAL A 73 -15.96 7.04 19.53
C VAL A 73 -14.66 6.90 20.30
N GLN A 74 -13.70 6.20 19.70
CA GLN A 74 -12.37 5.99 20.26
C GLN A 74 -11.29 6.40 19.26
N VAL A 75 -10.12 6.76 19.79
CA VAL A 75 -8.93 7.00 18.96
C VAL A 75 -8.10 5.73 18.95
N ARG A 76 -7.80 5.22 17.76
CA ARG A 76 -6.92 4.07 17.54
C ARG A 76 -5.67 4.53 16.80
N GLU A 77 -4.55 3.91 17.15
CA GLU A 77 -3.32 3.99 16.39
C GLU A 77 -3.19 2.72 15.54
N LEU A 78 -2.79 2.88 14.29
CA LEU A 78 -2.51 1.75 13.40
C LEU A 78 -1.03 1.41 13.53
N GLU A 79 -0.75 0.17 13.90
CA GLU A 79 0.62 -0.34 13.98
C GLU A 79 1.34 -0.21 12.65
N ALA A 80 2.58 0.27 12.68
CA ALA A 80 3.44 0.28 11.51
C ALA A 80 3.87 -1.15 11.15
N GLY A 81 3.99 -1.45 9.86
CA GLY A 81 4.40 -2.78 9.41
C GLY A 81 4.37 -2.94 7.90
N THR A 82 4.74 -4.14 7.45
CA THR A 82 4.63 -4.50 6.03
C THR A 82 3.19 -4.88 5.72
N VAL A 83 2.66 -4.34 4.62
CA VAL A 83 1.30 -4.64 4.15
C VAL A 83 1.32 -5.01 2.67
N VAL A 84 0.31 -5.76 2.26
CA VAL A 84 -0.05 -5.95 0.85
C VAL A 84 -1.32 -5.17 0.60
N VAL A 85 -1.35 -4.42 -0.50
CA VAL A 85 -2.50 -3.59 -0.89
C VAL A 85 -3.00 -4.05 -2.26
N ALA A 86 -4.30 -4.30 -2.39
CA ALA A 86 -4.96 -4.34 -3.69
C ALA A 86 -5.75 -3.04 -3.88
N HIS A 87 -5.40 -2.29 -4.91
CA HIS A 87 -6.18 -1.15 -5.39
C HIS A 87 -7.37 -1.68 -6.19
N PHE A 88 -8.54 -1.77 -5.55
CA PHE A 88 -9.73 -2.34 -6.15
C PHE A 88 -10.60 -1.25 -6.77
N TYR A 89 -10.98 -1.44 -8.03
CA TYR A 89 -11.90 -0.58 -8.77
C TYR A 89 -13.10 -1.41 -9.20
N GLY A 90 -14.25 -1.17 -8.59
CA GLY A 90 -15.47 -1.87 -8.96
C GLY A 90 -16.56 -1.84 -7.88
N PRO A 91 -17.72 -2.42 -8.21
CA PRO A 91 -18.82 -2.65 -7.27
C PRO A 91 -18.39 -3.36 -5.98
N TYR A 92 -18.88 -2.90 -4.82
CA TYR A 92 -18.53 -3.49 -3.52
C TYR A 92 -18.95 -4.95 -3.34
N ASN A 93 -19.96 -5.44 -4.06
CA ASN A 93 -20.34 -6.84 -4.06
C ASN A 93 -19.28 -7.76 -4.69
N MET A 94 -18.34 -7.20 -5.47
CA MET A 94 -17.22 -7.93 -6.06
C MET A 94 -15.92 -7.82 -5.24
N MET A 95 -15.93 -7.08 -4.13
CA MET A 95 -14.79 -6.99 -3.21
C MET A 95 -14.18 -8.34 -2.80
N PRO A 96 -14.96 -9.45 -2.59
CA PRO A 96 -14.38 -10.75 -2.30
C PRO A 96 -13.29 -11.19 -3.29
N GLN A 97 -13.40 -10.81 -4.57
CA GLN A 97 -12.39 -11.11 -5.59
C GLN A 97 -11.06 -10.42 -5.29
N GLY A 98 -11.09 -9.16 -4.81
CA GLY A 98 -9.88 -8.45 -4.39
C GLY A 98 -9.23 -9.07 -3.15
N TYR A 99 -10.04 -9.55 -2.19
CA TYR A 99 -9.55 -10.32 -1.05
C TYR A 99 -8.87 -11.62 -1.49
N ASP A 100 -9.46 -12.34 -2.44
CA ASP A 100 -8.92 -13.61 -2.93
C ASP A 100 -7.62 -13.40 -3.71
N ALA A 101 -7.53 -12.35 -4.54
CA ALA A 101 -6.29 -11.97 -5.22
C ALA A 101 -5.12 -11.71 -4.24
N ILE A 102 -5.37 -11.01 -3.12
CA ILE A 102 -4.33 -10.81 -2.10
C ILE A 102 -3.94 -12.14 -1.43
N LYS A 103 -4.92 -12.99 -1.07
CA LYS A 103 -4.63 -14.29 -0.43
C LYS A 103 -3.79 -15.19 -1.35
N GLU A 104 -4.10 -15.23 -2.64
CA GLU A 104 -3.32 -15.96 -3.63
C GLU A 104 -1.91 -15.41 -3.76
N TRP A 105 -1.77 -14.09 -3.83
CA TRP A 105 -0.46 -13.43 -3.85
C TRP A 105 0.34 -13.77 -2.59
N MET A 106 -0.27 -13.72 -1.40
CA MET A 106 0.38 -14.06 -0.14
C MET A 106 0.85 -15.51 -0.13
N LYS A 107 0.01 -16.45 -0.59
CA LYS A 107 0.36 -17.87 -0.72
C LYS A 107 1.56 -18.08 -1.64
N PHE A 108 1.55 -17.46 -2.82
CA PHE A 108 2.65 -17.55 -3.78
C PHE A 108 3.96 -16.98 -3.22
N ASN A 109 3.88 -15.84 -2.52
CA ASN A 109 5.04 -15.15 -1.94
C ASN A 109 5.43 -15.65 -0.54
N LYS A 110 4.84 -16.75 -0.06
CA LYS A 110 5.09 -17.34 1.26
C LYS A 110 4.94 -16.32 2.40
N LYS A 111 4.00 -15.40 2.27
CA LYS A 111 3.66 -14.39 3.28
C LYS A 111 2.56 -14.90 4.20
N SER A 112 2.69 -14.58 5.49
CA SER A 112 1.69 -14.91 6.50
C SER A 112 0.99 -13.64 6.99
N ALA A 113 -0.28 -13.76 7.39
CA ALA A 113 -1.00 -12.63 7.97
C ALA A 113 -0.34 -12.19 9.30
N ALA A 114 -0.11 -10.89 9.43
CA ALA A 114 0.38 -10.24 10.65
C ALA A 114 -0.74 -9.53 11.43
N GLY A 115 -1.96 -9.49 10.90
CA GLY A 115 -3.11 -8.84 11.52
C GLY A 115 -4.41 -9.11 10.76
N ALA A 116 -5.49 -8.49 11.24
CA ALA A 116 -6.76 -8.45 10.53
C ALA A 116 -6.65 -7.58 9.27
N PRO A 117 -7.25 -7.99 8.13
CA PRO A 117 -7.34 -7.12 6.98
C PRO A 117 -8.29 -5.96 7.24
N TYR A 118 -8.10 -4.88 6.49
CA TYR A 118 -8.98 -3.72 6.53
C TYR A 118 -9.10 -3.04 5.17
N GLU A 119 -10.16 -2.26 5.01
CA GLU A 119 -10.47 -1.54 3.79
C GLU A 119 -10.19 -0.06 3.95
N ILE A 120 -9.77 0.58 2.87
CA ILE A 120 -9.61 2.02 2.76
C ILE A 120 -10.43 2.52 1.58
N TYR A 121 -11.51 3.26 1.84
CA TYR A 121 -12.30 3.90 0.79
C TYR A 121 -11.61 5.21 0.38
N VAL A 122 -10.89 5.17 -0.75
CA VAL A 122 -10.01 6.26 -1.22
C VAL A 122 -10.81 7.34 -1.93
N SER A 123 -11.74 6.92 -2.79
CA SER A 123 -12.63 7.82 -3.53
C SER A 123 -14.03 7.82 -2.93
N ASP A 124 -14.67 8.99 -2.86
CA ASP A 124 -16.08 9.09 -2.52
C ASP A 124 -16.92 8.44 -3.64
N PRO A 125 -17.78 7.43 -3.36
CA PRO A 125 -18.66 6.85 -4.37
C PRO A 125 -19.77 7.80 -4.84
N ILE A 126 -19.94 8.95 -4.20
CA ILE A 126 -20.96 9.94 -4.49
C ILE A 126 -20.32 11.23 -5.02
N ASP A 127 -20.86 11.77 -6.11
CA ASP A 127 -20.42 13.05 -6.65
C ASP A 127 -20.90 14.23 -5.79
N LYS A 128 -20.39 15.44 -6.08
CA LYS A 128 -20.78 16.68 -5.40
C LYS A 128 -22.28 17.01 -5.44
N ASN A 129 -23.06 16.35 -6.31
CA ASN A 129 -24.49 16.54 -6.48
C ASN A 129 -25.31 15.40 -5.87
N GLY A 130 -24.69 14.48 -5.13
CA GLY A 130 -25.37 13.35 -4.52
C GLY A 130 -25.61 12.16 -5.45
N LYS A 131 -25.01 12.15 -6.65
CA LYS A 131 -25.20 11.06 -7.63
C LYS A 131 -24.13 9.99 -7.48
N PRO A 132 -24.49 8.69 -7.54
CA PRO A 132 -23.50 7.62 -7.57
C PRO A 132 -22.55 7.76 -8.77
N LEU A 133 -21.25 7.63 -8.50
CA LEU A 133 -20.24 7.48 -9.53
C LEU A 133 -20.29 6.09 -10.15
N ASP A 134 -19.67 5.96 -11.32
CA ASP A 134 -19.36 4.65 -11.91
C ASP A 134 -18.50 3.84 -10.93
N PRO A 135 -18.97 2.67 -10.44
CA PRO A 135 -18.24 1.88 -9.46
C PRO A 135 -16.83 1.47 -9.93
N TYR A 136 -16.60 1.34 -11.24
CA TYR A 136 -15.27 1.02 -11.80
C TYR A 136 -14.31 2.21 -11.81
N LYS A 137 -14.75 3.38 -11.34
CA LYS A 137 -13.92 4.57 -11.11
C LYS A 137 -13.76 4.90 -9.62
N VAL A 138 -14.48 4.19 -8.75
CA VAL A 138 -14.36 4.32 -7.30
C VAL A 138 -13.28 3.36 -6.81
N GLN A 139 -12.30 3.91 -6.09
CA GLN A 139 -11.19 3.13 -5.55
C GLN A 139 -11.44 2.76 -4.09
N THR A 140 -11.29 1.46 -3.80
CA THR A 140 -11.15 0.94 -2.44
C THR A 140 -9.87 0.14 -2.34
N ASP A 141 -9.01 0.49 -1.40
CA ASP A 141 -7.79 -0.26 -1.12
C ASP A 141 -8.09 -1.35 -0.09
N ILE A 142 -7.83 -2.60 -0.45
CA ILE A 142 -7.90 -3.74 0.48
C ILE A 142 -6.50 -3.99 1.03
N VAL A 143 -6.34 -3.93 2.35
CA VAL A 143 -5.03 -3.97 3.00
C VAL A 143 -4.90 -5.20 3.89
N PHE A 144 -3.83 -5.97 3.69
CA PHE A 144 -3.44 -7.10 4.51
C PHE A 144 -2.10 -6.84 5.19
N PRO A 145 -2.05 -6.73 6.53
CA PRO A 145 -0.79 -6.78 7.26
C PRO A 145 -0.12 -8.15 7.08
N VAL A 146 1.17 -8.17 6.74
CA VAL A 146 1.93 -9.40 6.47
C VAL A 146 3.29 -9.43 7.18
N LYS A 147 3.79 -10.64 7.37
CA LYS A 147 5.17 -10.96 7.78
C LYS A 147 5.76 -11.97 6.80
#